data_AF-A0A355R4E2-F1
#
_entry.id   AF-A0A355R4E2-F1
#
_cell.length_a   1.000
_cell.length_b   1.000
_cell.length_c   1.000
_cell.angle_alpha   90.00
_cell.angle_beta   90.00
_cell.angle_gamma   90.00
#
_symmetry.space_group_name_H-M   'P 1'
#
loop_
_entity.id
_entity.type
_entity.pdbx_description
1 polymer ?
#
loop_
_entity_poly.entity_id
_entity_poly.type
_entity_poly.pdbx_seq_one_letter_code
_entity_poly.pdbx_strand_id
1 'polypeptide(L)' 'NFQLVNYYKEPAIDFQQTLDECMAYAEQLKPMMLDVTAELHNLRRAGKDIMFEGAQGSLLDI' A
#
# COMPACT_ATOMS: atom_id res chain seq x y z
N ASN A 1 -12.78 -8.76 12.30
CA ASN A 1 -14.12 -9.27 12.68
C ASN A 1 -14.58 -8.96 14.10
N PHE A 2 -13.76 -9.10 15.16
CA PHE A 2 -14.23 -8.84 16.54
C PHE A 2 -14.82 -7.43 16.72
N GLN A 3 -14.10 -6.37 16.35
CA GLN A 3 -14.63 -5.00 16.47
C GLN A 3 -15.82 -4.74 15.54
N LEU A 4 -15.75 -5.20 14.28
CA LEU A 4 -16.84 -5.06 13.30
C LEU A 4 -18.16 -5.61 13.86
N VAL A 5 -18.17 -6.86 14.34
CA VAL A 5 -19.39 -7.53 14.82
C VAL A 5 -19.78 -7.05 16.22
N ASN A 6 -18.83 -6.98 17.15
CA ASN A 6 -19.16 -6.78 18.57
C ASN A 6 -19.33 -5.32 18.95
N TYR A 7 -18.59 -4.41 18.32
CA TYR A 7 -18.65 -2.97 18.61
C TYR A 7 -19.46 -2.22 17.56
N TYR A 8 -19.08 -2.33 16.28
CA TYR A 8 -19.71 -1.59 15.19
C TYR A 8 -21.03 -2.19 14.70
N LYS A 9 -21.34 -3.44 15.08
CA LYS A 9 -22.54 -4.19 14.68
C LYS A 9 -22.66 -4.39 13.15
N GLU A 10 -21.53 -4.44 12.48
CA GLU A 10 -21.42 -4.71 11.05
C GLU A 10 -21.21 -6.22 10.78
N PRO A 11 -21.55 -6.70 9.57
CA PRO A 11 -21.23 -8.06 9.15
C PRO A 11 -19.74 -8.38 9.28
N ALA A 12 -19.43 -9.65 9.56
CA ALA A 12 -18.06 -10.13 9.50
C ALA A 12 -17.56 -10.16 8.05
N ILE A 13 -16.29 -9.84 7.86
CA ILE A 13 -15.60 -10.02 6.59
C ILE A 13 -15.08 -11.46 6.53
N ASP A 14 -15.31 -12.16 5.41
CA ASP A 14 -14.80 -13.52 5.24
C ASP A 14 -13.27 -13.50 5.04
N PHE A 15 -12.57 -14.29 5.87
CA PHE A 15 -11.12 -14.32 5.85
C PHE A 15 -10.58 -14.98 4.59
N GLN A 16 -11.13 -16.13 4.19
CA GLN A 16 -10.58 -16.92 3.10
C GLN A 16 -10.78 -16.19 1.77
N GLN A 17 -11.98 -15.63 1.56
CA GLN A 17 -12.28 -14.79 0.41
C GLN A 17 -11.31 -13.61 0.32
N THR A 18 -11.11 -12.88 1.43
CA THR A 18 -10.18 -11.74 1.46
C THR A 18 -8.75 -12.15 1.13
N LEU A 19 -8.29 -13.28 1.70
CA LEU A 19 -6.97 -13.83 1.42
C LEU A 19 -6.81 -14.18 -0.07
N ASP A 20 -7.79 -14.88 -0.65
CA ASP A 20 -7.76 -15.32 -2.04
C ASP A 20 -7.74 -14.10 -2.99
N GLU A 21 -8.54 -13.07 -2.72
CA GLU A 21 -8.55 -11.81 -3.46
C GLU A 21 -7.19 -11.09 -3.35
N CYS A 22 -6.64 -10.96 -2.15
CA CYS A 22 -5.32 -10.34 -1.95
C CYS A 22 -4.21 -11.10 -2.69
N MET A 23 -4.23 -12.44 -2.68
CA MET A 23 -3.24 -13.25 -3.37
C MET A 23 -3.36 -13.13 -4.90
N ALA A 24 -4.58 -12.99 -5.43
CA ALA A 24 -4.79 -12.71 -6.85
C ALA A 24 -4.18 -11.36 -7.26
N TYR A 25 -4.25 -10.34 -6.40
CA TYR A 25 -3.56 -9.06 -6.62
C TYR A 25 -2.05 -9.18 -6.48
N ALA A 26 -1.57 -9.98 -5.52
CA ALA A 26 -0.13 -10.18 -5.30
C ALA A 26 0.58 -10.71 -6.56
N GLU A 27 -0.02 -11.65 -7.29
CA GLU A 27 0.53 -12.16 -8.56
C GLU A 27 0.73 -11.06 -9.60
N GLN A 28 -0.17 -10.07 -9.66
CA GLN A 28 -0.07 -8.94 -10.59
C GLN A 28 0.94 -7.89 -10.13
N LEU A 29 1.00 -7.62 -8.83
CA LEU A 29 1.83 -6.55 -8.26
C LEU A 29 3.29 -6.95 -8.08
N LYS A 30 3.58 -8.23 -7.80
CA LYS A 30 4.91 -8.73 -7.48
C LYS A 30 5.98 -8.39 -8.54
N PRO A 31 5.71 -8.46 -9.86
CA PRO A 31 6.68 -8.05 -10.88
C PRO A 31 7.01 -6.54 -10.89
N MET A 32 6.18 -5.71 -10.27
CA MET A 32 6.35 -4.26 -10.19
C MET A 32 7.10 -3.82 -8.91
N MET A 33 7.39 -4.76 -8.01
CA MET A 33 8.08 -4.47 -6.75
C MET A 33 9.59 -4.33 -6.97
N LEU A 34 10.20 -3.38 -6.27
CA LEU A 34 11.65 -3.21 -6.18
C LEU A 34 12.02 -2.56 -4.83
N ASP A 35 13.31 -2.57 -4.49
CA ASP A 35 13.82 -1.81 -3.34
C ASP A 35 13.87 -0.32 -3.68
N VAL A 36 12.77 0.37 -3.37
CA VAL A 36 12.58 1.80 -3.68
C VAL A 36 13.67 2.66 -3.04
N THR A 37 14.09 2.35 -1.81
CA THR A 37 15.12 3.14 -1.11
C THR A 37 16.46 3.04 -1.84
N ALA A 38 16.86 1.82 -2.21
CA ALA A 38 18.09 1.61 -2.97
C ALA A 38 18.04 2.30 -4.35
N GLU A 39 16.92 2.16 -5.06
CA GLU A 39 16.77 2.73 -6.40
C GLU A 39 16.79 4.26 -6.39
N LEU A 40 16.03 4.90 -5.50
CA LEU A 40 16.04 6.36 -5.34
C LEU A 40 17.43 6.88 -4.96
N HIS A 41 18.17 6.14 -4.10
CA HIS A 41 19.53 6.50 -3.75
C HIS A 41 20.48 6.44 -4.95
N ASN A 42 20.37 5.39 -5.78
CA ASN A 42 21.15 5.23 -7.00
C ASN A 42 20.86 6.35 -8.01
N LEU A 43 19.57 6.64 -8.26
CA LEU A 43 19.14 7.71 -9.16
C LEU A 43 19.65 9.08 -8.70
N ARG A 44 19.54 9.37 -7.40
CA ARG A 44 20.11 10.58 -6.80
C ARG A 44 21.63 10.68 -7.03
N ARG A 45 22.38 9.60 -6.78
CA ARG A 45 23.84 9.57 -6.99
C ARG A 45 24.23 9.71 -8.47
N ALA A 46 23.40 9.22 -9.37
CA ALA A 46 23.56 9.37 -10.82
C ALA A 46 23.15 10.77 -11.33
N GLY A 47 22.73 11.69 -10.46
CA GLY A 47 22.32 13.04 -10.83
C GLY A 47 21.05 13.09 -11.66
N LYS A 48 20.15 12.11 -11.50
CA LYS A 48 18.84 12.10 -12.17
C LYS A 48 17.85 12.99 -11.44
N ASP A 49 16.94 13.58 -12.22
CA ASP A 49 15.81 14.33 -11.68
C ASP A 49 14.77 13.38 -11.09
N ILE A 50 14.24 13.72 -9.91
CA ILE A 50 13.23 12.93 -9.20
C ILE A 50 12.09 13.87 -8.81
N MET A 51 10.88 13.56 -9.27
CA MET A 51 9.66 14.24 -8.84
C MET A 51 9.02 13.47 -7.69
N PHE A 52 8.74 14.14 -6.59
CA PHE A 52 7.96 13.59 -5.48
C PHE A 52 6.53 14.12 -5.58
N GLU A 53 5.59 13.23 -5.84
CA GLU A 53 4.17 13.55 -5.86
C GLU A 53 3.59 13.47 -4.44
N GLY A 54 3.16 14.61 -3.91
CA GLY A 54 2.46 14.67 -2.62
C GLY A 54 0.96 14.41 -2.79
N ALA A 55 0.33 13.82 -1.78
CA ALA A 55 -1.11 13.65 -1.68
C ALA A 55 -1.65 14.26 -0.36
N GLN A 56 -2.96 14.47 -0.31
CA GLN A 56 -3.65 15.37 0.63
C GLN A 56 -3.14 16.82 0.57
N GLY A 57 -3.39 17.62 1.61
CA GLY A 57 -2.93 19.00 1.72
C GLY A 57 -2.27 19.23 3.08
N SER A 58 -1.39 20.24 3.16
CA SER A 58 -0.52 20.46 4.33
C SER A 58 -1.26 20.64 5.67
N LEU A 59 -2.54 21.01 5.65
CA LEU A 59 -3.38 21.17 6.85
C LEU A 59 -4.16 19.90 7.24
N LEU A 60 -3.94 18.81 6.51
CA LEU A 60 -4.47 17.48 6.77
C LEU A 60 -3.35 16.51 7.17
N ASP A 61 -2.22 17.06 7.62
CA ASP A 61 -1.21 16.27 8.31
C ASP A 61 -1.82 15.67 9.58
N ILE A 62 -1.38 14.47 9.94
CA ILE A 62 -2.03 13.62 10.96
C ILE A 62 -1.82 14.11 12.40
#